data_AF-A0A414FX43-F1
#
_entry.id   AF-A0A414FX43-F1
#
_cell.length_a   1.000
_cell.length_b   1.000
_cell.length_c   1.000
_cell.angle_alpha   90.00
_cell.angle_beta   90.00
_cell.angle_gamma   90.00
#
_symmetry.space_group_name_H-M   'P 1'
#
loop_
_entity.id
_entity.type
_entity.pdbx_description
1 polymer ?
#
loop_
_entity_poly.entity_id
_entity_poly.type
_entity_poly.pdbx_seq_one_letter_code
_entity_poly.pdbx_strand_id
1 'polypeptide(L)'
;MAKGKKSIWKIVLVGFVVLVVIGAIGSGDSYESADGVSPREPQTQQAQEPEPEPEPDVPAEYRSALKKAESYSEMMHMSKQGIYDQLTSEYGEQFSPEAAQYAVDNLQADYNANALAKAQSYQDDMNMSPEAIRDQLTSEYGEQFTQEEADYAVANLS
;
A
#
# COMPACT_ATOMS: atom_id res chain seq x y z
N MET A 1 16.96 -10.60 -35.50
CA MET A 1 18.02 -10.50 -34.46
C MET A 1 17.91 -9.14 -33.78
N ALA A 2 17.48 -9.10 -32.52
CA ALA A 2 17.76 -8.01 -31.59
C ALA A 2 17.73 -8.61 -30.18
N LYS A 3 18.87 -8.51 -29.50
CA LYS A 3 19.18 -9.09 -28.19
C LYS A 3 18.74 -8.13 -27.07
N GLY A 4 17.90 -8.64 -26.17
CA GLY A 4 17.94 -8.55 -24.71
C GLY A 4 18.16 -7.22 -23.99
N LYS A 5 17.43 -7.05 -22.87
CA LYS A 5 17.99 -6.86 -21.53
C LYS A 5 17.04 -7.48 -20.51
N LYS A 6 17.54 -8.40 -19.68
CA LYS A 6 16.81 -9.02 -18.58
C LYS A 6 17.22 -8.27 -17.31
N SER A 7 16.27 -7.61 -16.65
CA SER A 7 16.51 -6.93 -15.38
C SER A 7 16.42 -7.94 -14.24
N ILE A 8 17.47 -8.02 -13.44
CA ILE A 8 17.66 -8.99 -12.36
C ILE A 8 17.29 -8.28 -11.06
N TRP A 9 16.11 -8.56 -10.51
CA TRP A 9 15.71 -8.04 -9.21
C TRP A 9 16.35 -8.91 -8.13
N LYS A 10 17.26 -8.32 -7.34
CA LYS A 10 17.82 -8.95 -6.14
C LYS A 10 16.82 -8.75 -5.01
N ILE A 11 16.12 -9.82 -4.65
CA ILE A 11 15.30 -9.88 -3.44
C ILE A 11 16.26 -10.03 -2.26
N VAL A 12 16.35 -9.01 -1.40
CA VAL A 12 17.00 -9.13 -0.10
C VAL A 12 15.89 -9.36 0.93
N LEU A 13 15.86 -10.58 1.45
CA LEU A 13 14.89 -11.03 2.45
C LEU A 13 15.56 -10.84 3.82
N VAL A 14 15.16 -9.81 4.57
CA VAL A 14 15.65 -9.59 5.94
C VAL A 14 14.62 -10.16 6.91
N GLY A 15 14.95 -11.31 7.52
CA GLY A 15 14.15 -11.92 8.57
C GLY A 15 14.35 -11.19 9.90
N PHE A 16 13.26 -10.75 10.52
CA PHE A 16 13.28 -10.09 11.82
C PHE A 16 13.11 -11.14 12.93
N VAL A 17 14.13 -11.36 13.74
CA VAL A 17 14.05 -12.15 14.98
C VAL A 17 13.82 -11.20 16.14
N VAL A 18 12.63 -11.25 16.75
CA VAL A 18 12.28 -10.45 17.93
C VAL A 18 12.70 -11.20 19.19
N LEU A 19 13.64 -10.63 19.95
CA LEU A 19 13.95 -11.03 21.32
C LEU A 19 13.37 -9.99 22.29
N VAL A 20 12.29 -10.37 22.97
CA VAL A 20 11.72 -9.63 24.09
C VAL A 20 12.58 -9.88 25.33
N VAL A 21 13.16 -8.82 25.90
CA VAL A 21 13.73 -8.86 27.26
C VAL A 21 13.01 -7.84 28.13
N ILE A 22 12.29 -8.37 29.11
CA ILE A 22 11.62 -7.67 30.20
C ILE A 22 12.69 -7.25 31.22
N GLY A 23 12.67 -5.99 31.65
CA GLY A 23 13.51 -5.50 32.75
C GLY A 23 12.81 -4.37 33.51
N ALA A 24 12.44 -4.65 34.75
CA ALA A 24 11.69 -3.78 35.64
C ALA A 24 12.61 -3.09 36.67
N ILE A 25 12.10 -2.02 37.31
CA ILE A 25 12.53 -1.42 38.61
C ILE A 25 13.81 -0.55 38.50
N GLY A 26 13.96 0.65 39.05
CA GLY A 26 13.19 1.46 40.00
C GLY A 26 13.97 2.74 40.33
N SER A 27 13.32 3.64 41.05
CA SER A 27 13.64 5.03 41.44
C SER A 27 14.96 5.26 42.19
N GLY A 28 15.51 6.48 42.13
CA GLY A 28 16.42 7.00 43.16
C GLY A 28 17.34 8.15 42.72
N ASP A 29 17.04 9.35 43.20
CA ASP A 29 17.69 10.64 42.94
C ASP A 29 19.02 10.84 43.73
N SER A 30 19.76 11.88 43.34
CA SER A 30 20.78 12.67 44.07
C SER A 30 22.26 12.22 44.26
N TYR A 31 23.15 12.91 43.50
CA TYR A 31 24.44 13.62 43.79
C TYR A 31 25.15 13.39 45.14
N GLU A 32 26.47 13.49 45.38
CA GLU A 32 27.72 13.89 44.68
C GLU A 32 28.90 13.47 45.61
N SER A 33 30.13 13.24 45.10
CA SER A 33 31.42 13.73 45.66
C SER A 33 32.66 12.89 45.27
N ALA A 34 33.55 13.57 44.53
CA ALA A 34 35.01 13.67 44.64
C ALA A 34 35.98 12.45 44.65
N ASP A 35 36.87 12.53 43.65
CA ASP A 35 38.32 12.25 43.63
C ASP A 35 38.86 10.80 43.67
N GLY A 36 39.53 10.45 42.55
CA GLY A 36 40.85 9.83 42.62
C GLY A 36 41.07 8.53 41.85
N VAL A 37 42.05 8.58 40.93
CA VAL A 37 42.85 7.49 40.35
C VAL A 37 42.30 6.84 39.07
N SER A 38 43.08 7.04 38.00
CA SER A 38 42.96 6.36 36.69
C SER A 38 43.51 4.94 36.75
N PRO A 39 42.74 3.97 36.23
CA PRO A 39 43.32 2.87 35.46
C PRO A 39 42.91 2.97 33.98
N ARG A 40 43.88 2.75 33.07
CA ARG A 40 43.63 2.58 31.63
C ARG A 40 42.81 1.30 31.41
N GLU A 41 41.57 1.45 30.98
CA GLU A 41 40.76 0.35 30.45
C GLU A 41 41.11 0.08 28.97
N PRO A 42 41.08 -1.18 28.52
CA PRO A 42 41.22 -1.49 27.10
C PRO A 42 39.98 -0.98 26.36
N GLN A 43 40.18 -0.12 25.37
CA GLN A 43 39.11 0.35 24.50
C GLN A 43 38.57 -0.83 23.69
N THR A 44 37.46 -1.39 24.17
CA THR A 44 36.57 -2.21 23.37
C THR A 44 36.05 -1.32 22.25
N GLN A 45 36.54 -1.55 21.04
CA GLN A 45 36.01 -0.91 19.84
C GLN A 45 34.54 -1.32 19.73
N GLN A 46 33.68 -0.37 20.03
CA GLN A 46 32.24 -0.49 19.84
C GLN A 46 32.03 -0.66 18.33
N ALA A 47 31.71 -1.89 17.91
CA ALA A 47 31.25 -2.14 16.56
C ALA A 47 29.99 -1.28 16.37
N GLN A 48 30.09 -0.28 15.49
CA GLN A 48 28.94 0.51 15.07
C GLN A 48 27.95 -0.45 14.41
N GLU A 49 26.85 -0.70 15.11
CA GLU A 49 25.65 -1.24 14.53
C GLU A 49 25.22 -0.28 13.41
N PRO A 50 24.99 -0.75 12.17
CA PRO A 50 24.65 0.14 11.08
C PRO A 50 23.39 0.90 11.45
N GLU A 51 23.49 2.24 11.44
CA GLU A 51 22.36 3.14 11.60
C GLU A 51 21.31 2.77 10.54
N PRO A 52 20.03 2.60 10.92
CA PRO A 52 19.00 2.26 9.95
C PRO A 52 18.99 3.34 8.88
N GLU A 53 19.15 2.94 7.61
CA GLU A 53 19.02 3.88 6.51
C GLU A 53 17.65 4.55 6.60
N PRO A 54 17.57 5.88 6.43
CA PRO A 54 16.28 6.58 6.50
C PRO A 54 15.34 5.97 5.47
N GLU A 55 14.20 5.46 5.92
CA GLU A 55 13.16 5.02 5.00
C GLU A 55 12.77 6.19 4.09
N PRO A 56 12.55 5.94 2.78
CA PRO A 56 12.19 7.01 1.87
C PRO A 56 10.92 7.71 2.37
N ASP A 57 11.02 9.00 2.69
CA ASP A 57 9.87 9.81 3.11
C ASP A 57 8.90 9.96 1.92
N VAL A 58 7.82 9.18 1.97
CA VAL A 58 6.76 9.21 0.96
C VAL A 58 6.11 10.60 0.96
N PRO A 59 6.06 11.32 -0.18
CA PRO A 59 5.50 12.68 -0.24
C PRO A 59 4.06 12.79 0.31
N ALA A 60 3.72 13.94 0.87
CA ALA A 60 2.39 14.17 1.46
C ALA A 60 1.23 14.00 0.46
N GLU A 61 1.45 14.35 -0.80
CA GLU A 61 0.48 14.15 -1.89
C GLU A 61 0.19 12.66 -2.09
N TYR A 62 1.21 11.81 -2.07
CA TYR A 62 1.11 10.37 -2.33
C TYR A 62 0.31 9.68 -1.21
N ARG A 63 0.56 10.08 0.04
CA ARG A 63 -0.22 9.59 1.19
C ARG A 63 -1.68 10.06 1.13
N SER A 64 -1.93 11.26 0.63
CA SER A 64 -3.29 11.79 0.46
C SER A 64 -4.04 11.05 -0.66
N ALA A 65 -3.36 10.81 -1.79
CA ALA A 65 -3.89 10.02 -2.90
C ALA A 65 -4.23 8.59 -2.46
N LEU A 66 -3.37 7.94 -1.68
CA LEU A 66 -3.63 6.61 -1.13
C LEU A 66 -4.89 6.59 -0.25
N LYS A 67 -5.06 7.55 0.66
CA LYS A 67 -6.28 7.64 1.49
C LYS A 67 -7.55 7.86 0.66
N LYS A 68 -7.45 8.60 -0.44
CA LYS A 68 -8.56 8.78 -1.38
C LYS A 68 -8.85 7.50 -2.17
N ALA A 69 -7.82 6.78 -2.59
CA ALA A 69 -7.95 5.47 -3.22
C ALA A 69 -8.66 4.46 -2.32
N GLU A 70 -8.30 4.41 -1.03
CA GLU A 70 -8.99 3.61 0.00
C GLU A 70 -10.48 3.96 0.05
N SER A 71 -10.79 5.26 0.16
CA SER A 71 -12.17 5.76 0.18
C SER A 71 -12.98 5.36 -1.06
N TYR A 72 -12.39 5.45 -2.25
CA TYR A 72 -13.06 5.06 -3.50
C TYR A 72 -13.28 3.56 -3.62
N SER A 73 -12.31 2.75 -3.19
CA SER A 73 -12.46 1.30 -3.14
C SER A 73 -13.56 0.89 -2.16
N GLU A 74 -13.52 1.41 -0.94
CA GLU A 74 -14.43 0.99 0.14
C GLU A 74 -15.87 1.46 -0.06
N MET A 75 -16.07 2.72 -0.48
CA MET A 75 -17.40 3.32 -0.55
C MET A 75 -18.03 3.25 -1.94
N MET A 76 -17.20 3.26 -2.99
CA MET A 76 -17.67 3.29 -4.38
C MET A 76 -17.36 2.02 -5.16
N HIS A 77 -16.64 1.07 -4.55
CA HIS A 77 -16.31 -0.23 -5.16
C HIS A 77 -15.71 -0.09 -6.55
N MET A 78 -14.81 0.88 -6.72
CA MET A 78 -14.21 1.18 -8.02
C MET A 78 -13.14 0.16 -8.39
N SER A 79 -12.91 0.00 -9.69
CA SER A 79 -11.77 -0.77 -10.21
C SER A 79 -10.45 -0.05 -9.96
N LYS A 80 -9.33 -0.78 -10.08
CA LYS A 80 -7.99 -0.17 -9.98
C LYS A 80 -7.82 0.99 -10.98
N GLN A 81 -8.26 0.80 -12.22
CA GLN A 81 -8.14 1.81 -13.27
C GLN A 81 -9.08 2.99 -13.00
N GLY A 82 -10.33 2.73 -12.63
CA GLY A 82 -11.28 3.79 -12.30
C GLY A 82 -10.81 4.66 -11.13
N ILE A 83 -10.18 4.06 -10.11
CA ILE A 83 -9.57 4.84 -9.01
C ILE A 83 -8.46 5.75 -9.52
N TYR A 84 -7.57 5.24 -10.38
CA TYR A 84 -6.50 6.06 -10.97
C TYR A 84 -7.07 7.24 -11.78
N ASP A 85 -8.06 6.96 -12.63
CA ASP A 85 -8.69 7.97 -13.48
C ASP A 85 -9.40 9.04 -12.62
N GLN A 86 -10.06 8.63 -11.53
CA GLN A 86 -10.71 9.55 -10.61
C GLN A 86 -9.72 10.42 -9.81
N LEU A 87 -8.59 9.85 -9.39
CA LEU A 87 -7.54 10.58 -8.69
C LEU A 87 -6.85 11.62 -9.58
N THR A 88 -6.70 11.33 -10.87
CA THR A 88 -6.02 12.20 -11.85
C THR A 88 -6.96 13.16 -12.59
N SER A 89 -8.27 12.91 -12.57
CA SER A 89 -9.27 13.69 -13.28
C SER A 89 -9.23 15.18 -12.90
N GLU A 90 -9.32 16.05 -13.92
CA GLU A 90 -9.48 17.50 -13.78
C GLU A 90 -10.75 17.89 -12.99
N TYR A 91 -11.74 17.00 -12.96
CA TYR A 91 -12.99 17.17 -12.22
C TYR A 91 -13.04 16.38 -10.90
N GLY A 92 -11.97 15.63 -10.60
CA GLY A 92 -11.84 14.80 -9.40
C GLY A 92 -10.91 15.43 -8.37
N GLU A 93 -9.89 14.67 -7.96
CA GLU A 93 -8.93 15.09 -6.93
C GLU A 93 -7.71 15.84 -7.50
N GLN A 94 -7.49 15.76 -8.82
CA GLN A 94 -6.40 16.43 -9.53
C GLN A 94 -4.99 16.14 -8.97
N PHE A 95 -4.78 14.95 -8.41
CA PHE A 95 -3.45 14.51 -8.00
C PHE A 95 -2.54 14.32 -9.21
N SER A 96 -1.23 14.46 -8.99
CA SER A 96 -0.25 14.10 -10.00
C SER A 96 -0.39 12.63 -10.44
N PRO A 97 -0.15 12.31 -11.72
CA PRO A 97 -0.15 10.93 -12.20
C PRO A 97 0.73 10.00 -11.37
N GLU A 98 1.88 10.49 -10.89
CA GLU A 98 2.80 9.72 -10.06
C GLU A 98 2.22 9.42 -8.66
N ALA A 99 1.53 10.38 -8.05
CA ALA A 99 0.85 10.17 -6.76
C ALA A 99 -0.33 9.20 -6.90
N ALA A 100 -1.11 9.31 -7.98
CA ALA A 100 -2.22 8.40 -8.26
C ALA A 100 -1.72 6.98 -8.55
N GLN A 101 -0.64 6.84 -9.34
CA GLN A 101 -0.02 5.55 -9.61
C GLN A 101 0.50 4.91 -8.32
N TYR A 102 1.20 5.69 -7.49
CA TYR A 102 1.61 5.25 -6.16
C TYR A 102 0.42 4.76 -5.34
N ALA A 103 -0.68 5.52 -5.31
CA ALA A 103 -1.87 5.15 -4.56
C ALA A 103 -2.44 3.79 -5.00
N VAL A 104 -2.66 3.58 -6.29
CA VAL A 104 -3.25 2.32 -6.79
C VAL A 104 -2.29 1.13 -6.74
N ASP A 105 -0.98 1.36 -6.68
CA ASP A 105 0.02 0.30 -6.51
C ASP A 105 0.21 -0.11 -5.06
N ASN A 106 -0.08 0.79 -4.12
CA ASN A 106 0.05 0.51 -2.68
C ASN A 106 -1.29 0.22 -2.01
N LEU A 107 -2.41 0.45 -2.70
CA LEU A 107 -3.75 0.15 -2.21
C LEU A 107 -3.91 -1.37 -2.02
N GLN A 108 -4.24 -1.78 -0.79
CA GLN A 108 -4.59 -3.16 -0.46
C GLN A 108 -6.11 -3.34 -0.59
N ALA A 109 -6.59 -3.47 -1.83
CA ALA A 109 -8.00 -3.68 -2.13
C ALA A 109 -8.27 -5.08 -2.69
N ASP A 110 -9.44 -5.64 -2.35
CA ASP A 110 -9.98 -6.82 -3.01
C ASP A 110 -10.83 -6.36 -4.21
N TYR A 111 -10.20 -6.26 -5.39
CA TYR A 111 -10.88 -5.80 -6.59
C TYR A 111 -11.94 -6.79 -7.12
N ASN A 112 -11.81 -8.08 -6.78
CA ASN A 112 -12.86 -9.06 -7.07
C ASN A 112 -14.12 -8.77 -6.23
N ALA A 113 -13.94 -8.41 -4.95
CA ALA A 113 -15.04 -7.99 -4.10
C ALA A 113 -15.66 -6.67 -4.59
N ASN A 114 -14.85 -5.69 -5.02
CA ASN A 114 -15.36 -4.45 -5.61
C ASN A 114 -16.19 -4.72 -6.88
N ALA A 115 -15.68 -5.57 -7.79
CA ALA A 115 -16.39 -5.94 -9.01
C ALA A 115 -17.72 -6.63 -8.71
N LEU A 116 -17.75 -7.54 -7.72
CA LEU A 116 -18.97 -8.21 -7.28
C LEU A 116 -19.99 -7.22 -6.70
N ALA A 117 -19.55 -6.26 -5.87
CA ALA A 117 -20.44 -5.25 -5.32
C ALA A 117 -21.05 -4.36 -6.42
N LYS A 118 -20.25 -3.95 -7.41
CA LYS A 118 -20.75 -3.23 -8.60
C LYS A 118 -21.72 -4.06 -9.43
N ALA A 119 -21.40 -5.33 -9.64
CA ALA A 119 -22.26 -6.26 -10.36
C ALA A 119 -23.63 -6.40 -9.68
N GLN A 120 -23.66 -6.53 -8.34
CA GLN A 120 -24.89 -6.58 -7.56
C GLN A 120 -25.69 -5.28 -7.70
N SER A 121 -25.06 -4.11 -7.60
CA SER A 121 -25.76 -2.83 -7.83
C SER A 121 -26.39 -2.76 -9.23
N TYR A 122 -25.67 -3.19 -10.28
CA TYR A 122 -26.24 -3.21 -11.63
C TYR A 122 -27.39 -4.22 -11.78
N GLN A 123 -27.29 -5.38 -11.12
CA GLN A 123 -28.36 -6.38 -11.10
C GLN A 123 -29.60 -5.82 -10.39
N ASP A 124 -29.45 -5.24 -9.20
CA ASP A 124 -30.55 -4.83 -8.33
C ASP A 124 -31.20 -3.52 -8.79
N ASP A 125 -30.40 -2.51 -9.11
CA ASP A 125 -30.90 -1.17 -9.41
C ASP A 125 -31.30 -1.03 -10.88
N MET A 126 -30.58 -1.71 -11.78
CA MET A 126 -30.77 -1.58 -13.23
C MET A 126 -31.34 -2.82 -13.90
N ASN A 127 -31.54 -3.92 -13.16
CA ASN A 127 -32.11 -5.18 -13.69
C ASN A 127 -31.34 -5.70 -14.91
N MET A 128 -30.02 -5.48 -14.93
CA MET A 128 -29.16 -5.88 -16.04
C MET A 128 -28.94 -7.41 -16.06
N SER A 129 -28.75 -7.99 -17.25
CA SER A 129 -28.38 -9.40 -17.38
C SER A 129 -26.90 -9.61 -17.01
N PRO A 130 -26.48 -10.83 -16.61
CA PRO A 130 -25.09 -11.10 -16.28
C PRO A 130 -24.08 -10.73 -17.38
N GLU A 131 -24.41 -10.97 -18.66
CA GLU A 131 -23.52 -10.57 -19.76
C GLU A 131 -23.45 -9.05 -19.94
N ALA A 132 -24.58 -8.34 -19.82
CA ALA A 132 -24.56 -6.87 -19.87
C ALA A 132 -23.78 -6.28 -18.68
N ILE A 133 -23.85 -6.91 -17.51
CA ILE A 133 -23.05 -6.53 -16.33
C ILE A 133 -21.56 -6.77 -16.63
N ARG A 134 -21.19 -7.93 -17.18
CA ARG A 134 -19.80 -8.23 -17.57
C ARG A 134 -19.25 -7.17 -18.52
N ASP A 135 -20.00 -6.84 -19.57
CA ASP A 135 -19.63 -5.80 -20.54
C ASP A 135 -19.50 -4.42 -19.88
N GLN A 136 -20.41 -4.08 -18.97
CA GLN A 136 -20.38 -2.79 -18.27
C GLN A 136 -19.19 -2.67 -17.31
N LEU A 137 -18.84 -3.78 -16.62
CA LEU A 137 -17.70 -3.81 -15.72
C LEU A 137 -16.37 -3.62 -16.47
N THR A 138 -16.24 -4.16 -17.68
CA THR A 138 -14.98 -4.10 -18.45
C THR A 138 -14.90 -2.93 -19.45
N SER A 139 -16.02 -2.27 -19.73
CA SER A 139 -16.10 -1.17 -20.69
C SER A 139 -15.12 -0.05 -20.36
N GLU A 140 -14.46 0.48 -21.40
CA GLU A 140 -13.57 1.66 -21.34
C GLU A 140 -14.30 2.91 -20.81
N TYR A 141 -15.62 2.99 -21.06
CA TYR A 141 -16.47 4.08 -20.58
C TYR A 141 -17.31 3.68 -19.35
N GLY A 142 -17.10 2.47 -18.84
CA GLY A 142 -17.81 1.90 -17.70
C GLY A 142 -16.92 1.87 -16.46
N GLU A 143 -16.81 0.70 -15.84
CA GLU A 143 -16.07 0.55 -14.59
C GLU A 143 -14.60 0.18 -14.78
N GLN A 144 -14.17 -0.23 -15.99
CA GLN A 144 -12.78 -0.57 -16.33
C GLN A 144 -12.13 -1.62 -15.40
N PHE A 145 -12.91 -2.55 -14.86
CA PHE A 145 -12.37 -3.77 -14.25
C PHE A 145 -11.66 -4.63 -15.30
N THR A 146 -10.74 -5.46 -14.84
CA THR A 146 -10.16 -6.50 -15.70
C THR A 146 -11.23 -7.53 -16.07
N GLN A 147 -11.01 -8.25 -17.17
CA GLN A 147 -11.91 -9.34 -17.57
C GLN A 147 -12.04 -10.40 -16.48
N GLU A 148 -10.94 -10.73 -15.78
CA GLU A 148 -10.93 -11.75 -14.73
C GLU A 148 -11.79 -11.32 -13.52
N GLU A 149 -11.74 -10.06 -13.11
CA GLU A 149 -12.57 -9.51 -12.02
C GLU A 149 -14.05 -9.45 -12.41
N ALA A 150 -14.36 -9.05 -13.64
CA ALA A 150 -15.72 -9.06 -14.15
C ALA A 150 -16.28 -10.49 -14.25
N ASP A 151 -15.47 -11.44 -14.71
CA ASP A 151 -15.84 -12.85 -14.81
C ASP A 151 -16.08 -13.46 -13.42
N TYR A 152 -15.23 -13.12 -12.45
CA TYR A 152 -15.44 -13.49 -11.05
C TYR A 152 -16.77 -12.92 -10.53
N ALA A 153 -17.01 -11.63 -10.74
CA ALA A 153 -18.21 -10.95 -10.23
C ALA A 153 -19.49 -11.63 -10.71
N VAL A 154 -19.63 -11.83 -12.03
CA VAL A 154 -20.84 -12.43 -12.61
C VAL A 154 -20.99 -13.92 -12.28
N ALA A 155 -19.89 -14.65 -12.08
CA ALA A 155 -19.94 -16.04 -11.62
C ALA A 155 -20.43 -16.18 -10.17
N ASN A 156 -20.39 -15.10 -9.39
CA ASN A 156 -20.81 -15.05 -7.99
C ASN A 156 -22.10 -14.23 -7.76
N LEU A 157 -22.77 -13.78 -8.82
CA LEU A 157 -24.13 -13.21 -8.72
C LEU A 157 -25.14 -14.29 -8.32
N SER A 158 -26.13 -13.91 -7.52
CA SER A 158 -27.23 -14.77 -7.05
C SER A 158 -28.53 -14.53 -7.79
#